data_AF-A0ABD3UG85-F1
#
_entry.id   AF-A0ABD3UG85-F1
#
_cell.length_a   1.000
_cell.length_b   1.000
_cell.length_c   1.000
_cell.angle_alpha   90.00
_cell.angle_beta   90.00
_cell.angle_gamma   90.00
#
_symmetry.space_group_name_H-M   'P 1'
#
loop_
_entity.id
_entity.type
_entity.pdbx_description
1 polymer ?
#
loop_
_entity_poly.entity_id
_entity_poly.type
_entity_poly.pdbx_seq_one_letter_code
_entity_poly.pdbx_strand_id
1 'polypeptide(L)'
;MTDQEKDCAKNLLNNGMPNTNSVSTADLRRIKRCLYGLTVVVAAGDVILIVVVAVLFGNLKHDIENHTHKPKVGEQINKILKREELCLPCDQIRLGPSLEEDMMLDAFVRKHSTDGEQCCVETPSQLLRMLELFVERKYRQEMAKGNIKLTSSSPAEQSDEKRPVAHLMGSVQRPELPSVPGRQFPISQWIYDEDLAFYNLVSYRHGRIVILTPGLYYVYSQVSFLEMFGIGSNTAETGSQSLSHYLYRYNIVYPNGGEETLIQNSITKCWGQNKNFGEYTSYLGAIFQLRQGDELFVKVSNLSLIVRDPKQNYFGVFKL
;
A
#
# COMPACT_ATOMS: atom_id res chain seq x y z
N MET A 1 29.45 -4.97 53.61
CA MET A 1 28.37 -5.96 53.74
C MET A 1 28.90 -7.06 54.66
N THR A 2 28.60 -6.93 55.96
CA THR A 2 29.17 -7.76 57.03
C THR A 2 28.26 -8.95 57.32
N ASP A 3 28.86 -10.09 57.69
CA ASP A 3 28.22 -11.42 57.75
C ASP A 3 27.00 -11.55 58.68
N GLN A 4 26.67 -10.52 59.47
CA GLN A 4 25.50 -10.48 60.35
C GLN A 4 24.18 -10.21 59.61
N GLU A 5 24.21 -9.64 58.40
CA GLU A 5 23.01 -9.27 57.63
C GLU A 5 22.44 -10.45 56.80
N LYS A 6 23.30 -11.39 56.39
CA LYS A 6 22.91 -12.57 55.60
C LYS A 6 22.07 -13.57 56.40
N ASP A 7 22.28 -13.66 57.71
CA ASP A 7 21.56 -14.58 58.59
C ASP A 7 20.12 -14.13 58.89
N CYS A 8 19.81 -12.84 58.71
CA CYS A 8 18.48 -12.29 59.03
C CYS A 8 17.48 -12.48 57.87
N ALA A 9 17.93 -12.36 56.61
CA ALA A 9 17.07 -12.59 55.44
C ALA A 9 16.61 -14.05 55.31
N LYS A 10 17.42 -14.99 55.81
CA LYS A 10 17.14 -16.43 55.74
C LYS A 10 16.01 -16.89 56.67
N ASN A 11 15.73 -16.13 57.74
CA ASN A 11 14.71 -16.48 58.74
C ASN A 11 13.30 -15.94 58.43
N LEU A 12 13.17 -14.96 57.51
CA LEU A 12 11.87 -14.39 57.10
C LEU A 12 11.14 -15.20 56.03
N LEU A 13 11.85 -16.05 55.26
CA LEU A 13 11.25 -16.86 54.20
C LEU A 13 10.75 -18.23 54.67
N ASN A 14 11.18 -18.72 55.84
CA ASN A 14 10.95 -20.11 56.26
C ASN A 14 9.88 -20.32 57.35
N ASN A 15 9.32 -19.27 57.93
CA ASN A 15 8.33 -19.43 59.00
C ASN A 15 6.98 -18.85 58.59
N GLY A 16 6.07 -19.75 58.24
CA GLY A 16 4.65 -19.46 58.11
C GLY A 16 4.09 -18.81 59.37
N MET A 17 3.11 -17.93 59.16
CA MET A 17 2.41 -17.14 60.18
C MET A 17 2.06 -17.94 61.44
N PRO A 18 2.39 -17.44 62.64
CA PRO A 18 1.69 -17.80 63.87
C PRO A 18 0.74 -16.69 64.32
N ASN A 19 -0.43 -17.13 64.77
CA ASN A 19 -1.55 -16.36 65.27
C ASN A 19 -1.23 -15.45 66.46
N THR A 20 -2.04 -14.40 66.56
CA THR A 20 -1.99 -13.28 67.50
C THR A 20 -2.13 -13.70 68.97
N ASN A 21 -1.14 -13.39 69.81
CA ASN A 21 -1.24 -12.46 70.95
C ASN A 21 0.04 -12.50 71.82
N SER A 22 0.47 -11.31 72.27
CA SER A 22 1.62 -10.98 73.11
C SER A 22 3.00 -10.84 72.42
N VAL A 23 3.13 -9.84 71.55
CA VAL A 23 4.43 -9.30 71.12
C VAL A 23 5.10 -8.59 72.30
N SER A 24 6.25 -9.10 72.75
CA SER A 24 7.05 -8.50 73.82
C SER A 24 7.58 -7.12 73.42
N THR A 25 7.67 -6.19 74.38
CA THR A 25 8.21 -4.82 74.16
C THR A 25 9.68 -4.80 73.73
N ALA A 26 10.39 -5.92 73.85
CA ALA A 26 11.74 -6.13 73.33
C ALA A 26 11.73 -6.44 71.82
N ASP A 27 10.77 -7.22 71.34
CA ASP A 27 10.64 -7.59 69.92
C ASP A 27 10.18 -6.40 69.08
N LEU A 28 9.26 -5.57 69.62
CA LEU A 28 8.80 -4.36 68.97
C LEU A 28 9.92 -3.32 68.78
N ARG A 29 10.88 -3.25 69.71
CA ARG A 29 12.06 -2.38 69.61
C ARG A 29 13.07 -2.88 68.57
N ARG A 30 13.25 -4.21 68.46
CA ARG A 30 14.11 -4.82 67.43
C ARG A 30 13.52 -4.62 66.03
N ILE A 31 12.21 -4.84 65.87
CA ILE A 31 11.48 -4.63 64.62
C ILE A 31 11.53 -3.16 64.21
N LYS A 32 11.31 -2.21 65.13
CA LYS A 32 11.42 -0.76 64.84
C LYS A 32 12.82 -0.36 64.38
N ARG A 33 13.90 -0.88 64.99
CA ARG A 33 15.28 -0.61 64.52
C ARG A 33 15.54 -1.19 63.14
N CYS A 34 15.03 -2.39 62.87
CA CYS A 34 15.18 -3.05 61.58
C CYS A 34 14.42 -2.30 60.47
N LEU A 35 13.19 -1.84 60.75
CA LEU A 35 12.40 -0.98 59.87
C LEU A 35 13.12 0.35 59.60
N TYR A 36 13.68 0.98 60.63
CA TYR A 36 14.41 2.24 60.46
C TYR A 36 15.67 2.05 59.61
N GLY A 37 16.40 0.94 59.81
CA GLY A 37 17.54 0.56 58.97
C GLY A 37 17.14 0.35 57.51
N LEU A 38 16.06 -0.39 57.26
CA LEU A 38 15.51 -0.59 55.90
C LEU A 38 15.09 0.72 55.23
N THR A 39 14.42 1.62 55.95
CA THR A 39 14.02 2.92 55.40
C THR A 39 15.22 3.78 55.04
N VAL A 40 16.32 3.70 55.82
CA VAL A 40 17.56 4.43 55.52
C VAL A 40 18.24 3.86 54.28
N VAL A 41 18.27 2.53 54.12
CA VAL A 41 18.86 1.87 52.95
C VAL A 41 18.06 2.15 51.68
N VAL A 42 16.72 2.09 51.76
CA VAL A 42 15.85 2.42 50.62
C VAL A 42 15.99 3.88 50.23
N ALA A 43 15.95 4.81 51.20
CA ALA A 43 16.14 6.23 50.92
C ALA A 43 17.51 6.53 50.31
N ALA A 44 18.59 5.87 50.79
CA ALA A 44 19.91 6.00 50.20
C ALA A 44 19.96 5.44 48.76
N GLY A 45 19.30 4.32 48.51
CA GLY A 45 19.16 3.72 47.17
C GLY A 45 18.43 4.63 46.19
N ASP A 46 17.32 5.23 46.62
CA ASP A 46 16.53 6.16 45.79
C ASP A 46 17.33 7.42 45.42
N VAL A 47 18.08 7.97 46.38
CA VAL A 47 18.96 9.12 46.12
C VAL A 47 20.03 8.78 45.09
N ILE A 48 20.66 7.60 45.20
CA ILE A 48 21.66 7.15 44.23
C ILE A 48 21.03 6.97 42.83
N LEU A 49 19.85 6.36 42.75
CA LEU A 49 19.14 6.16 41.49
C LEU A 49 18.79 7.50 40.82
N ILE A 50 18.29 8.47 41.60
CA ILE A 50 17.97 9.81 41.11
C ILE A 50 19.22 10.50 40.57
N VAL A 51 20.36 10.41 41.27
CA VAL A 51 21.63 11.00 40.82
C VAL A 51 22.10 10.34 39.52
N VAL A 52 22.06 9.01 39.43
CA VAL A 52 22.47 8.28 38.21
C VAL A 52 21.58 8.66 37.03
N VAL A 53 20.26 8.71 37.23
CA VAL A 53 19.32 9.11 36.18
C VAL A 53 19.55 10.56 35.78
N ALA A 54 19.79 11.48 36.72
CA ALA A 54 20.07 12.88 36.42
C ALA A 54 21.37 13.06 35.63
N VAL A 55 22.43 12.31 35.96
CA VAL A 55 23.68 12.32 35.21
C VAL A 55 23.48 11.74 33.81
N LEU A 56 22.76 10.64 33.68
CA LEU A 56 22.43 10.05 32.37
C LEU A 56 21.59 11.00 31.52
N PHE A 57 20.59 11.67 32.11
CA PHE A 57 19.75 12.63 31.41
C PHE A 57 20.53 13.90 31.03
N GLY A 58 21.44 14.36 31.89
CA GLY A 58 22.33 15.48 31.61
C GLY A 58 23.28 15.17 30.47
N ASN A 59 23.90 13.98 30.49
CA ASN A 59 24.76 13.51 29.40
C ASN A 59 23.96 13.33 28.11
N LEU A 60 22.78 12.71 28.15
CA LEU A 60 21.92 12.51 26.98
C LEU A 60 21.45 13.86 26.41
N LYS A 61 21.07 14.81 27.25
CA LYS A 61 20.67 16.16 26.82
C LYS A 61 21.84 16.92 26.21
N HIS A 62 23.03 16.82 26.81
CA HIS A 62 24.25 17.40 26.27
C HIS A 62 24.62 16.77 24.92
N ASP A 63 24.47 15.45 24.78
CA ASP A 63 24.69 14.74 23.52
C ASP A 63 23.68 15.17 22.45
N ILE A 64 22.40 15.32 22.80
CA ILE A 64 21.34 15.77 21.89
C ILE A 64 21.55 17.23 21.45
N GLU A 65 21.93 18.12 22.37
CA GLU A 65 22.12 19.55 22.08
C GLU A 65 23.43 19.82 21.32
N ASN A 66 24.49 19.04 21.55
CA ASN A 66 25.82 19.27 20.94
C ASN A 66 26.16 18.35 19.76
N HIS A 67 25.48 17.20 19.57
CA HIS A 67 25.55 16.42 18.33
C HIS A 67 24.45 16.82 17.34
N THR A 68 24.38 18.10 16.98
CA THR A 68 23.85 18.50 15.67
C THR A 68 24.90 18.26 14.59
N HIS A 69 25.36 17.02 14.40
CA HIS A 69 25.93 16.67 13.11
C HIS A 69 24.76 16.54 12.15
N LYS A 70 24.63 17.48 11.20
CA LYS A 70 23.89 17.23 9.95
C LYS A 70 24.27 15.82 9.47
N PRO A 71 23.33 14.93 9.11
CA PRO A 71 23.67 13.56 8.77
C PRO A 71 24.73 13.57 7.68
N LYS A 72 25.97 13.14 8.03
CA LYS A 72 27.14 13.16 7.13
C LYS A 72 26.86 12.45 5.81
N VAL A 73 25.98 11.45 5.86
CA VAL A 73 25.49 10.69 4.72
C VAL A 73 24.85 11.60 3.67
N GLY A 74 23.99 12.55 4.06
CA GLY A 74 23.34 13.46 3.12
C GLY A 74 24.32 14.41 2.43
N GLU A 75 25.32 14.92 3.16
CA GLU A 75 26.35 15.79 2.59
C GLU A 75 27.34 15.01 1.69
N GLN A 76 27.71 13.80 2.09
CA GLN A 76 28.54 12.90 1.27
C GLN A 76 27.82 12.51 -0.02
N ILE A 77 26.54 12.12 0.06
CA ILE A 77 25.72 11.81 -1.11
C ILE A 77 25.57 13.03 -2.01
N ASN A 78 25.33 14.23 -1.46
CA ASN A 78 25.26 15.45 -2.26
C ASN A 78 26.60 15.74 -2.99
N LYS A 79 27.75 15.49 -2.34
CA LYS A 79 29.05 15.59 -3.00
C LYS A 79 29.25 14.55 -4.10
N ILE A 80 28.74 13.32 -3.92
CA ILE A 80 28.76 12.25 -4.94
C ILE A 80 27.86 12.63 -6.11
N LEU A 81 26.61 13.01 -5.87
CA LEU A 81 25.64 13.42 -6.90
C LEU A 81 26.11 14.62 -7.73
N LYS A 82 26.88 15.54 -7.11
CA LYS A 82 27.51 16.66 -7.84
C LYS A 82 28.69 16.25 -8.72
N ARG A 83 29.29 15.09 -8.45
CA ARG A 83 30.50 14.60 -9.15
C ARG A 83 30.14 13.55 -10.21
N GLU A 84 29.15 12.72 -9.91
CA GLU A 84 28.69 11.59 -10.69
C GLU A 84 27.16 11.66 -10.75
N GLU A 85 26.60 11.86 -11.94
CA GLU A 85 25.15 11.79 -12.14
C GLU A 85 24.68 10.36 -11.90
N LEU A 86 23.70 10.17 -11.01
CA LEU A 86 23.07 8.87 -10.80
C LEU A 86 21.81 8.78 -11.65
N CYS A 87 21.88 7.97 -12.70
CA CYS A 87 20.77 7.70 -13.60
C CYS A 87 20.50 6.19 -13.67
N LEU A 88 19.22 5.82 -13.67
CA LEU A 88 18.77 4.45 -13.91
C LEU A 88 17.75 4.46 -15.04
N PRO A 89 17.63 3.38 -15.84
CA PRO A 89 16.51 3.21 -16.75
C PRO A 89 15.17 3.36 -16.00
N CYS A 90 14.25 4.19 -16.49
CA CYS A 90 13.00 4.49 -15.77
C CYS A 90 12.12 3.25 -15.58
N ASP A 91 12.21 2.26 -16.48
CA ASP A 91 11.53 0.98 -16.37
C ASP A 91 11.97 0.15 -15.15
N GLN A 92 13.19 0.36 -14.63
CA GLN A 92 13.70 -0.31 -13.43
C GLN A 92 13.11 0.23 -12.12
N ILE A 93 12.46 1.39 -12.15
CA ILE A 93 11.82 2.00 -10.97
C ILE A 93 10.32 2.26 -11.16
N ARG A 94 9.79 2.08 -12.37
CA ARG A 94 8.34 2.15 -12.66
C ARG A 94 7.61 1.04 -11.87
N LEU A 95 6.59 1.40 -11.10
CA LEU A 95 5.88 0.43 -10.25
C LEU A 95 4.80 -0.39 -10.97
N GLY A 96 4.27 0.16 -12.06
CA GLY A 96 3.19 -0.43 -12.84
C GLY A 96 2.79 0.49 -14.00
N PRO A 97 1.76 0.12 -14.76
CA PRO A 97 1.32 0.85 -15.95
C PRO A 97 0.17 1.83 -15.67
N SER A 98 -0.18 2.10 -14.40
CA SER A 98 -1.17 3.14 -14.08
C SER A 98 -0.60 4.54 -14.29
N LEU A 99 -1.46 5.49 -14.62
CA LEU A 99 -1.05 6.88 -14.83
C LEU A 99 -0.48 7.47 -13.54
N GLU A 100 -1.13 7.17 -12.42
CA GLU A 100 -0.74 7.58 -11.09
C GLU A 100 0.66 7.05 -10.71
N GLU A 101 1.01 5.84 -11.16
CA GLU A 101 2.35 5.28 -10.95
C GLU A 101 3.40 5.88 -11.87
N ASP A 102 3.04 6.21 -13.12
CA ASP A 102 3.96 6.86 -14.05
C ASP A 102 4.27 8.30 -13.62
N MET A 103 3.29 9.02 -13.08
CA MET A 103 3.48 10.36 -12.49
C MET A 103 4.47 10.36 -11.31
N MET A 104 4.69 9.23 -10.63
CA MET A 104 5.73 9.17 -9.59
C MET A 104 7.15 9.34 -10.16
N LEU A 105 7.34 9.10 -11.46
CA LEU A 105 8.60 9.30 -12.14
C LEU A 105 8.87 10.78 -12.46
N ASP A 106 7.85 11.65 -12.40
CA ASP A 106 7.99 13.10 -12.60
C ASP A 106 8.86 13.75 -11.51
N ALA A 107 9.11 13.05 -10.40
CA ALA A 107 10.04 13.46 -9.36
C ALA A 107 11.51 13.47 -9.83
N PHE A 108 11.82 12.81 -10.95
CA PHE A 108 13.18 12.63 -11.46
C PHE A 108 13.38 13.38 -12.78
N VAL A 109 14.65 13.69 -13.08
CA VAL A 109 15.00 14.30 -14.36
C VAL A 109 15.05 13.19 -15.41
N ARG A 110 14.12 13.25 -16.38
CA ARG A 110 14.06 12.30 -17.49
C ARG A 110 15.03 12.71 -18.61
N LYS A 111 15.94 11.82 -18.97
CA LYS A 111 16.88 11.97 -20.08
C LYS A 111 16.65 10.86 -21.10
N HIS A 112 16.73 11.18 -22.38
CA HIS A 112 16.67 10.17 -23.44
C HIS A 112 18.08 9.73 -23.81
N SER A 113 18.33 8.42 -23.78
CA SER A 113 19.60 7.79 -24.16
C SER A 113 19.37 6.78 -25.29
N THR A 114 20.44 6.25 -25.85
CA THR A 114 20.39 5.17 -26.86
C THR A 114 19.71 3.91 -26.34
N ASP A 115 19.77 3.68 -25.02
CA ASP A 115 19.19 2.52 -24.34
C ASP A 115 17.76 2.76 -23.82
N GLY A 116 17.16 3.91 -24.16
CA GLY A 116 15.82 4.30 -23.74
C GLY A 116 15.78 5.48 -22.75
N GLU A 117 14.67 5.60 -22.05
CA GLU A 117 14.42 6.68 -21.09
C GLU A 117 15.11 6.41 -19.74
N GLN A 118 15.93 7.35 -19.29
CA GLN A 118 16.64 7.30 -18.01
C GLN A 118 16.07 8.33 -17.03
N CYS A 119 15.96 7.93 -15.77
CA CYS A 119 15.52 8.73 -14.65
C CYS A 119 16.74 9.05 -13.79
N CYS A 120 17.07 10.34 -13.69
CA CYS A 120 18.25 10.82 -13.00
C CYS A 120 17.91 11.57 -11.70
N VAL A 121 18.80 11.48 -10.74
CA VAL A 121 18.69 12.10 -9.41
C VAL A 121 19.68 13.26 -9.30
N GLU A 122 19.20 14.41 -8.83
CA GLU A 122 20.03 15.60 -8.58
C GLU A 122 20.15 15.93 -7.09
N THR A 123 19.19 15.47 -6.28
CA THR A 123 19.10 15.80 -4.86
C THR A 123 19.06 14.54 -3.98
N PRO A 124 19.56 14.61 -2.72
CA PRO A 124 19.46 13.47 -1.79
C PRO A 124 18.02 13.00 -1.52
N SER A 125 17.02 13.89 -1.58
CA SER A 125 15.61 13.54 -1.43
C SER A 125 15.09 12.74 -2.61
N GLN A 126 15.46 13.11 -3.84
CA GLN A 126 15.17 12.31 -5.03
C GLN A 126 15.85 10.93 -4.94
N LEU A 127 17.08 10.83 -4.40
CA LEU A 127 17.73 9.53 -4.21
C LEU A 127 16.91 8.61 -3.30
N LEU A 128 16.46 9.12 -2.15
CA LEU A 128 15.63 8.36 -1.23
C LEU A 128 14.33 7.91 -1.91
N ARG A 129 13.68 8.80 -2.67
CA ARG A 129 12.46 8.46 -3.41
C ARG A 129 12.71 7.39 -4.47
N MET A 130 13.83 7.45 -5.18
CA MET A 130 14.23 6.44 -6.16
C MET A 130 14.44 5.08 -5.48
N LEU A 131 15.11 5.05 -4.32
CA LEU A 131 15.30 3.83 -3.55
C LEU A 131 13.97 3.24 -3.05
N GLU A 132 13.04 4.07 -2.57
CA GLU A 132 11.69 3.64 -2.20
C GLU A 132 10.98 2.94 -3.37
N LEU A 133 10.99 3.55 -4.55
CA LEU A 133 10.37 2.96 -5.75
C LEU A 133 11.07 1.66 -6.18
N PHE A 134 12.40 1.61 -6.12
CA PHE A 134 13.15 0.41 -6.47
C PHE A 134 12.82 -0.75 -5.52
N VAL A 135 12.78 -0.49 -4.20
CA VAL A 135 12.44 -1.49 -3.18
C VAL A 135 11.00 -1.98 -3.37
N GLU A 136 10.05 -1.07 -3.56
CA GLU A 136 8.64 -1.40 -3.78
C GLU A 136 8.46 -2.24 -5.05
N ARG A 137 9.09 -1.86 -6.17
CA ARG A 137 9.07 -2.64 -7.40
C ARG A 137 9.64 -4.05 -7.18
N LYS A 138 10.76 -4.15 -6.48
CA LYS A 138 11.41 -5.43 -6.20
C LYS A 138 10.52 -6.31 -5.33
N TYR A 139 9.88 -5.75 -4.32
CA TYR A 139 8.91 -6.44 -3.47
C TYR A 139 7.73 -6.99 -4.30
N ARG A 140 7.13 -6.17 -5.16
CA ARG A 140 6.06 -6.60 -6.08
C ARG A 140 6.50 -7.73 -7.01
N GLN A 141 7.72 -7.65 -7.54
CA GLN A 141 8.28 -8.69 -8.40
C GLN A 141 8.44 -10.03 -7.66
N GLU A 142 8.94 -10.01 -6.42
CA GLU A 142 9.12 -11.24 -5.64
C GLU A 142 7.78 -11.81 -5.13
N MET A 143 6.78 -10.96 -4.83
CA MET A 143 5.40 -11.40 -4.59
C MET A 143 4.81 -12.09 -5.82
N ALA A 144 4.96 -11.50 -7.01
CA ALA A 144 4.42 -12.05 -8.25
C ALA A 144 5.09 -13.37 -8.66
N LYS A 145 6.35 -13.59 -8.28
CA LYS A 145 7.04 -14.89 -8.42
C LYS A 145 6.57 -15.93 -7.41
N GLY A 146 5.80 -15.55 -6.39
CA GLY A 146 5.35 -16.43 -5.30
C GLY A 146 6.42 -16.67 -4.22
N ASN A 147 7.51 -15.91 -4.21
CA ASN A 147 8.57 -16.02 -3.20
C ASN A 147 8.14 -15.42 -1.85
N ILE A 148 7.12 -14.56 -1.86
CA ILE A 148 6.57 -13.90 -0.68
C ILE A 148 5.11 -14.34 -0.53
N LYS A 149 4.84 -15.15 0.48
CA LYS A 149 3.47 -15.53 0.85
C LYS A 149 2.88 -14.45 1.75
N LEU A 150 1.75 -13.88 1.33
CA LEU A 150 0.93 -13.08 2.23
C LEU A 150 0.33 -14.03 3.27
N THR A 151 0.80 -13.97 4.51
CA THR A 151 0.24 -14.73 5.62
C THR A 151 -1.21 -14.28 5.83
N SER A 152 -2.17 -15.05 5.31
CA SER A 152 -3.50 -15.10 5.91
C SER A 152 -3.34 -15.73 7.30
N SER A 153 -3.78 -14.99 8.31
CA SER A 153 -3.92 -15.39 9.71
C SER A 153 -4.18 -16.89 9.94
N SER A 154 -3.47 -17.43 10.94
CA SER A 154 -3.70 -18.63 11.78
C SER A 154 -4.73 -19.69 11.34
N PRO A 155 -4.41 -21.01 11.45
CA PRO A 155 -5.38 -22.08 11.34
C PRO A 155 -6.22 -22.18 12.63
N ALA A 156 -7.13 -21.24 12.85
CA ALA A 156 -8.14 -21.35 13.90
C ALA A 156 -9.32 -20.42 13.55
N GLU A 157 -10.35 -21.02 12.94
CA GLU A 157 -11.79 -20.73 13.04
C GLU A 157 -12.47 -21.03 11.70
N GLN A 158 -12.97 -22.27 11.58
CA GLN A 158 -14.02 -22.61 10.64
C GLN A 158 -15.30 -21.88 11.07
N SER A 159 -15.54 -20.70 10.52
CA SER A 159 -16.88 -20.10 10.44
C SER A 159 -16.90 -19.12 9.26
N ASP A 160 -17.60 -19.54 8.21
CA ASP A 160 -17.73 -18.88 6.89
C ASP A 160 -16.42 -18.75 6.09
N GLU A 161 -16.28 -19.58 5.05
CA GLU A 161 -15.13 -19.62 4.15
C GLU A 161 -15.08 -18.32 3.33
N LYS A 162 -14.48 -17.25 3.89
CA LYS A 162 -14.31 -15.98 3.19
C LYS A 162 -13.45 -16.21 1.94
N ARG A 163 -14.07 -16.07 0.77
CA ARG A 163 -13.39 -16.19 -0.54
C ARG A 163 -13.02 -14.80 -1.07
N PRO A 164 -11.88 -14.67 -1.78
CA PRO A 164 -11.55 -13.43 -2.47
C PRO A 164 -12.64 -12.99 -3.43
N VAL A 165 -13.10 -11.75 -3.28
CA VAL A 165 -14.20 -11.17 -4.04
C VAL A 165 -14.08 -9.65 -4.09
N ALA A 166 -14.50 -9.05 -5.20
CA ALA A 166 -14.72 -7.63 -5.32
C ALA A 166 -15.85 -7.32 -6.29
N HIS A 167 -16.58 -6.26 -5.99
CA HIS A 167 -17.50 -5.58 -6.88
C HIS A 167 -17.21 -4.09 -6.78
N LEU A 168 -16.82 -3.49 -7.89
CA LEU A 168 -16.48 -2.07 -7.99
C LEU A 168 -17.50 -1.40 -8.91
N MET A 169 -17.88 -0.15 -8.62
CA MET A 169 -18.85 0.60 -9.41
C MET A 169 -18.23 1.84 -10.05
N GLY A 170 -18.85 2.34 -11.13
CA GLY A 170 -18.33 3.46 -11.88
C GLY A 170 -18.21 4.73 -11.03
N SER A 171 -17.14 5.49 -11.24
CA SER A 171 -16.97 6.81 -10.61
C SER A 171 -17.62 7.91 -11.47
N VAL A 172 -18.17 8.92 -10.80
CA VAL A 172 -18.71 10.13 -11.45
C VAL A 172 -17.57 11.07 -11.87
N GLN A 173 -16.40 10.98 -11.23
CA GLN A 173 -15.24 11.82 -11.54
C GLN A 173 -14.54 11.30 -12.79
N ARG A 174 -14.39 12.17 -13.80
CA ARG A 174 -13.67 11.85 -15.04
C ARG A 174 -12.46 12.76 -15.19
N PRO A 175 -11.27 12.21 -15.47
CA PRO A 175 -10.24 12.95 -16.16
C PRO A 175 -10.74 13.29 -17.57
N GLU A 176 -10.80 14.57 -17.93
CA GLU A 176 -11.07 14.99 -19.31
C GLU A 176 -9.85 14.69 -20.19
N LEU A 177 -9.70 13.42 -20.58
CA LEU A 177 -8.68 13.02 -21.53
C LEU A 177 -9.18 13.23 -22.96
N PRO A 178 -8.40 13.86 -23.85
CA PRO A 178 -8.79 14.00 -25.25
C PRO A 178 -8.96 12.60 -25.87
N SER A 179 -10.14 12.36 -26.45
CA SER A 179 -10.46 11.12 -27.16
C SER A 179 -9.61 11.03 -28.43
N VAL A 180 -8.55 10.24 -28.39
CA VAL A 180 -7.75 9.91 -29.58
C VAL A 180 -8.27 8.58 -30.16
N PRO A 181 -8.76 8.56 -31.42
CA PRO A 181 -9.21 7.34 -32.07
C PRO A 181 -8.13 6.24 -32.07
N GLY A 182 -8.52 4.99 -31.84
CA GLY A 182 -7.60 3.83 -31.81
C GLY A 182 -6.80 3.67 -30.51
N ARG A 183 -6.86 4.63 -29.58
CA ARG A 183 -6.32 4.45 -28.22
C ARG A 183 -7.33 3.78 -27.31
N GLN A 184 -6.81 2.97 -26.40
CA GLN A 184 -7.56 2.35 -25.32
C GLN A 184 -7.25 3.09 -24.01
N PHE A 185 -8.30 3.43 -23.28
CA PHE A 185 -8.19 4.25 -22.08
C PHE A 185 -8.58 3.43 -20.84
N PRO A 186 -7.69 3.29 -19.85
CA PRO A 186 -8.01 2.60 -18.60
C PRO A 186 -9.01 3.42 -17.77
N ILE A 187 -9.97 2.74 -17.16
CA ILE A 187 -10.82 3.36 -16.12
C ILE A 187 -10.02 3.32 -14.82
N SER A 188 -9.41 4.45 -14.43
CA SER A 188 -8.48 4.53 -13.29
C SER A 188 -9.16 4.73 -11.94
N GLN A 189 -10.46 5.03 -11.92
CA GLN A 189 -11.21 5.27 -10.68
C GLN A 189 -12.52 4.49 -10.67
N TRP A 190 -12.75 3.82 -9.55
CA TRP A 190 -13.97 3.08 -9.24
C TRP A 190 -14.36 3.39 -7.81
N ILE A 191 -15.65 3.38 -7.52
CA ILE A 191 -16.17 3.30 -6.16
C ILE A 191 -15.92 1.87 -5.69
N TYR A 192 -15.26 1.71 -4.53
CA TYR A 192 -14.79 0.41 -4.04
C TYR A 192 -15.20 0.07 -2.61
N ASP A 193 -15.71 1.04 -1.84
CA ASP A 193 -16.05 0.91 -0.42
C ASP A 193 -17.35 1.65 -0.03
N GLU A 194 -18.25 1.88 -0.99
CA GLU A 194 -19.54 2.56 -0.78
C GLU A 194 -20.69 1.89 -1.56
N ASP A 195 -21.94 2.07 -1.10
CA ASP A 195 -23.18 1.52 -1.68
C ASP A 195 -23.09 -0.01 -1.93
N LEU A 196 -23.13 -0.45 -3.19
CA LEU A 196 -23.00 -1.87 -3.58
C LEU A 196 -21.54 -2.29 -3.84
N ALA A 197 -20.59 -1.37 -3.74
CA ALA A 197 -19.19 -1.65 -3.99
C ALA A 197 -18.50 -2.18 -2.72
N PHE A 198 -17.70 -3.22 -2.89
CA PHE A 198 -16.91 -3.81 -1.82
C PHE A 198 -15.75 -4.61 -2.40
N TYR A 199 -14.74 -4.86 -1.58
CA TYR A 199 -13.71 -5.84 -1.88
C TYR A 199 -13.30 -6.56 -0.60
N ASN A 200 -12.94 -7.84 -0.72
CA ASN A 200 -12.51 -8.68 0.38
C ASN A 200 -11.47 -9.68 -0.10
N LEU A 201 -10.38 -9.84 0.65
CA LEU A 201 -9.23 -10.70 0.33
C LEU A 201 -8.65 -10.49 -1.09
N VAL A 202 -8.83 -9.29 -1.62
CA VAL A 202 -8.13 -8.70 -2.77
C VAL A 202 -7.67 -7.31 -2.37
N SER A 203 -6.84 -6.66 -3.18
CA SER A 203 -6.45 -5.26 -2.96
C SER A 203 -6.89 -4.38 -4.12
N TYR A 204 -7.20 -3.12 -3.85
CA TYR A 204 -7.52 -2.12 -4.86
C TYR A 204 -6.37 -1.11 -4.97
N ARG A 205 -5.90 -0.84 -6.20
CA ARG A 205 -4.83 0.14 -6.47
C ARG A 205 -5.04 0.81 -7.82
N HIS A 206 -5.22 2.13 -7.82
CA HIS A 206 -5.31 2.97 -9.04
C HIS A 206 -6.25 2.40 -10.12
N GLY A 207 -7.46 1.99 -9.71
CA GLY A 207 -8.46 1.43 -10.61
C GLY A 207 -8.29 -0.05 -10.96
N ARG A 208 -7.40 -0.75 -10.26
CA ARG A 208 -7.04 -2.15 -10.53
C ARG A 208 -7.36 -3.03 -9.33
N ILE A 209 -7.83 -4.24 -9.60
CA ILE A 209 -7.99 -5.30 -8.59
C ILE A 209 -6.74 -6.16 -8.58
N VAL A 210 -6.04 -6.21 -7.46
CA VAL A 210 -4.81 -6.99 -7.27
C VAL A 210 -5.14 -8.32 -6.59
N ILE A 211 -4.78 -9.41 -7.26
CA ILE A 211 -4.98 -10.78 -6.77
C ILE A 211 -3.94 -11.10 -5.71
N LEU A 212 -4.39 -11.42 -4.50
CA LEU A 212 -3.52 -11.74 -3.37
C LEU A 212 -3.24 -13.24 -3.25
N THR A 213 -4.15 -14.09 -3.71
CA THR A 213 -4.01 -15.56 -3.67
C THR A 213 -4.20 -16.17 -5.05
N PRO A 214 -3.33 -17.07 -5.52
CA PRO A 214 -3.56 -17.77 -6.79
C PRO A 214 -4.85 -18.60 -6.77
N GLY A 215 -5.45 -18.80 -7.94
CA GLY A 215 -6.61 -19.67 -8.11
C GLY A 215 -7.40 -19.41 -9.37
N LEU A 216 -8.55 -20.06 -9.46
CA LEU A 216 -9.51 -19.88 -10.55
C LEU A 216 -10.51 -18.79 -10.16
N TYR A 217 -10.69 -17.80 -11.02
CA TYR A 217 -11.50 -16.63 -10.74
C TYR A 217 -12.48 -16.38 -11.87
N TYR A 218 -13.74 -16.08 -11.54
CA TYR A 218 -14.66 -15.48 -12.50
C TYR A 218 -14.51 -13.96 -12.43
N VAL A 219 -14.10 -13.36 -13.55
CA VAL A 219 -13.92 -11.92 -13.71
C VAL A 219 -15.03 -11.40 -14.61
N TYR A 220 -15.67 -10.30 -14.23
CA TYR A 220 -16.77 -9.71 -14.99
C TYR A 220 -16.70 -8.19 -15.00
N SER A 221 -17.24 -7.59 -16.06
CA SER A 221 -17.35 -6.14 -16.20
C SER A 221 -18.57 -5.79 -17.05
N GLN A 222 -19.24 -4.70 -16.72
CA GLN A 222 -20.22 -4.05 -17.55
C GLN A 222 -19.83 -2.59 -17.77
N VAL A 223 -19.91 -2.13 -19.00
CA VAL A 223 -19.74 -0.72 -19.36
C VAL A 223 -20.85 -0.31 -20.31
N SER A 224 -21.50 0.81 -20.00
CA SER A 224 -22.55 1.40 -20.82
C SER A 224 -22.04 2.69 -21.47
N PHE A 225 -22.23 2.79 -22.78
CA PHE A 225 -21.88 3.95 -23.57
C PHE A 225 -23.16 4.67 -24.03
N LEU A 226 -23.17 5.99 -23.94
CA LEU A 226 -24.25 6.84 -24.42
C LEU A 226 -23.65 8.01 -25.21
N GLU A 227 -24.13 8.17 -26.44
CA GLU A 227 -23.80 9.27 -27.34
C GLU A 227 -25.08 10.01 -27.72
N MET A 228 -25.09 11.34 -27.56
CA MET A 228 -26.21 12.20 -27.95
C MET A 228 -25.86 12.90 -29.25
N PHE A 229 -26.73 12.83 -30.24
CA PHE A 229 -26.54 13.48 -31.54
C PHE A 229 -27.32 14.79 -31.57
N GLY A 230 -26.63 15.93 -31.68
CA GLY A 230 -27.27 17.23 -31.78
C GLY A 230 -27.75 17.53 -33.21
N ILE A 231 -28.87 18.27 -33.34
CA ILE A 231 -29.30 18.85 -34.62
C ILE A 231 -28.25 19.90 -35.02
N GLY A 232 -27.53 19.68 -36.12
CA GLY A 232 -26.43 20.54 -36.59
C GLY A 232 -25.02 20.09 -36.16
N SER A 233 -24.91 18.96 -35.47
CA SER A 233 -23.63 18.33 -35.16
C SER A 233 -23.10 17.60 -36.40
N ASN A 234 -22.26 18.27 -37.21
CA ASN A 234 -21.45 17.62 -38.25
C ASN A 234 -20.36 16.75 -37.61
N THR A 235 -20.71 15.81 -36.73
CA THR A 235 -19.77 14.92 -36.03
C THR A 235 -19.31 13.74 -36.90
N ALA A 236 -19.37 13.88 -38.22
CA ALA A 236 -18.96 12.84 -39.17
C ALA A 236 -17.45 12.54 -39.14
N GLU A 237 -16.61 13.31 -38.44
CA GLU A 237 -15.16 13.27 -38.72
C GLU A 237 -14.18 13.09 -37.54
N THR A 238 -14.59 12.99 -36.27
CA THR A 238 -13.59 13.01 -35.17
C THR A 238 -13.73 11.97 -34.05
N GLY A 239 -14.78 11.14 -34.03
CA GLY A 239 -14.96 10.10 -33.02
C GLY A 239 -14.43 8.74 -33.44
N SER A 240 -13.92 7.94 -32.49
CA SER A 240 -13.68 6.50 -32.72
C SER A 240 -14.94 5.86 -33.31
N GLN A 241 -14.83 5.28 -34.51
CA GLN A 241 -15.94 4.63 -35.20
C GLN A 241 -16.39 3.33 -34.52
N SER A 242 -15.64 2.87 -33.52
CA SER A 242 -15.98 1.71 -32.69
C SER A 242 -16.04 2.05 -31.20
N LEU A 243 -17.00 1.43 -30.54
CA LEU A 243 -17.10 1.35 -29.08
C LEU A 243 -16.53 0.00 -28.66
N SER A 244 -15.52 0.03 -27.81
CA SER A 244 -14.83 -1.17 -27.36
C SER A 244 -14.71 -1.18 -25.86
N HIS A 245 -14.89 -2.36 -25.28
CA HIS A 245 -14.77 -2.68 -23.87
C HIS A 245 -13.81 -3.86 -23.74
N TYR A 246 -12.82 -3.71 -22.86
CA TYR A 246 -11.75 -4.68 -22.67
C TYR A 246 -11.54 -4.98 -21.19
N LEU A 247 -11.35 -6.25 -20.87
CA LEU A 247 -10.73 -6.68 -19.62
C LEU A 247 -9.26 -6.99 -19.87
N TYR A 248 -8.40 -6.40 -19.06
CA TYR A 248 -6.97 -6.54 -19.14
C TYR A 248 -6.39 -7.10 -17.83
N ARG A 249 -5.22 -7.72 -17.97
CA ARG A 249 -4.36 -8.13 -16.87
C ARG A 249 -3.00 -7.47 -17.00
N TYR A 250 -2.42 -7.11 -15.88
CA TYR A 250 -1.01 -6.74 -15.77
C TYR A 250 -0.32 -7.60 -14.72
N ASN A 251 0.91 -8.04 -15.01
CA ASN A 251 1.82 -8.54 -13.99
C ASN A 251 3.27 -8.23 -14.37
N ILE A 252 4.02 -7.68 -13.42
CA ILE A 252 5.42 -7.27 -13.60
C ILE A 252 6.37 -8.39 -14.05
N VAL A 253 6.01 -9.67 -13.84
CA VAL A 253 6.84 -10.83 -14.25
C VAL A 253 6.52 -11.34 -15.65
N TYR A 254 5.46 -10.87 -16.29
CA TYR A 254 5.11 -11.28 -17.65
C TYR A 254 5.91 -10.52 -18.71
N PRO A 255 6.18 -11.13 -19.88
CA PRO A 255 6.94 -10.50 -20.96
C PRO A 255 6.18 -9.32 -21.58
N ASN A 256 6.83 -8.60 -22.50
CA ASN A 256 6.23 -7.54 -23.33
C ASN A 256 5.55 -6.40 -22.53
N GLY A 257 6.15 -6.00 -21.41
CA GLY A 257 5.61 -4.94 -20.55
C GLY A 257 4.53 -5.42 -19.58
N GLY A 258 4.24 -6.72 -19.54
CA GLY A 258 3.43 -7.37 -18.53
C GLY A 258 1.92 -7.24 -18.70
N GLU A 259 1.46 -6.45 -19.67
CA GLU A 259 0.05 -6.20 -19.95
C GLU A 259 -0.50 -7.13 -21.04
N GLU A 260 -1.68 -7.70 -20.80
CA GLU A 260 -2.34 -8.66 -21.70
C GLU A 260 -3.86 -8.48 -21.70
N THR A 261 -4.48 -8.52 -22.89
CA THR A 261 -5.94 -8.53 -23.04
C THR A 261 -6.50 -9.90 -22.67
N LEU A 262 -7.44 -9.96 -21.74
CA LEU A 262 -8.11 -11.20 -21.35
C LEU A 262 -9.35 -11.47 -22.19
N ILE A 263 -10.22 -10.47 -22.36
CA ILE A 263 -11.44 -10.54 -23.16
C ILE A 263 -11.81 -9.16 -23.66
N GLN A 264 -12.42 -9.10 -24.84
CA GLN A 264 -12.81 -7.86 -25.52
C GLN A 264 -14.18 -8.03 -26.17
N ASN A 265 -14.95 -6.94 -26.18
CA ASN A 265 -16.11 -6.77 -27.05
C ASN A 265 -16.03 -5.41 -27.75
N SER A 266 -16.32 -5.39 -29.04
CA SER A 266 -16.24 -4.21 -29.88
C SER A 266 -17.42 -4.16 -30.84
N ILE A 267 -18.05 -2.99 -30.96
CA ILE A 267 -19.11 -2.73 -31.91
C ILE A 267 -18.75 -1.51 -32.77
N THR A 268 -19.09 -1.55 -34.05
CA THR A 268 -19.02 -0.38 -34.93
C THR A 268 -20.28 0.45 -34.79
N LYS A 269 -20.13 1.77 -34.67
CA LYS A 269 -21.27 2.68 -34.55
C LYS A 269 -22.09 2.64 -35.84
N CYS A 270 -23.42 2.59 -35.72
CA CYS A 270 -24.34 2.67 -36.85
C CYS A 270 -24.79 4.12 -37.07
N TRP A 271 -24.13 4.79 -38.02
CA TRP A 271 -24.32 6.21 -38.38
C TRP A 271 -25.57 6.41 -39.25
N GLY A 272 -26.76 6.20 -38.69
CA GLY A 272 -28.00 6.62 -39.34
C GLY A 272 -28.17 8.13 -39.22
N GLN A 273 -28.40 8.85 -40.33
CA GLN A 273 -28.55 10.32 -40.35
C GLN A 273 -29.72 10.86 -39.50
N ASN A 274 -30.64 9.99 -39.06
CA ASN A 274 -31.84 10.35 -38.30
C ASN A 274 -31.86 9.81 -36.86
N LYS A 275 -30.70 9.61 -36.22
CA LYS A 275 -30.63 9.16 -34.82
C LYS A 275 -30.41 10.35 -33.88
N ASN A 276 -31.21 10.42 -32.82
CA ASN A 276 -31.08 11.44 -31.76
C ASN A 276 -30.08 11.03 -30.68
N PHE A 277 -29.90 9.72 -30.47
CA PHE A 277 -28.91 9.16 -29.55
C PHE A 277 -28.49 7.75 -29.98
N GLY A 278 -27.37 7.28 -29.44
CA GLY A 278 -26.88 5.92 -29.56
C GLY A 278 -26.49 5.40 -28.19
N GLU A 279 -27.01 4.24 -27.81
CA GLU A 279 -26.70 3.57 -26.56
C GLU A 279 -26.16 2.17 -26.83
N TYR A 280 -25.16 1.77 -26.05
CA TYR A 280 -24.56 0.45 -26.13
C TYR A 280 -24.03 0.03 -24.77
N THR A 281 -24.59 -1.05 -24.22
CA THR A 281 -24.08 -1.69 -23.01
C THR A 281 -23.37 -2.99 -23.37
N SER A 282 -22.15 -3.13 -22.86
CA SER A 282 -21.31 -4.30 -23.06
C SER A 282 -21.06 -4.99 -21.73
N TYR A 283 -21.42 -6.27 -21.64
CA TYR A 283 -21.05 -7.13 -20.53
C TYR A 283 -19.98 -8.13 -20.99
N LEU A 284 -18.94 -8.28 -20.19
CA LEU A 284 -17.88 -9.26 -20.36
C LEU A 284 -17.79 -10.12 -19.10
N GLY A 285 -17.59 -11.42 -19.26
CA GLY A 285 -17.41 -12.32 -18.12
C GLY A 285 -16.75 -13.63 -18.55
N ALA A 286 -15.70 -14.04 -17.85
CA ALA A 286 -14.99 -15.28 -18.13
C ALA A 286 -14.21 -15.78 -16.91
N ILE A 287 -13.83 -17.05 -16.97
CA ILE A 287 -13.04 -17.70 -15.92
C ILE A 287 -11.57 -17.67 -16.33
N PHE A 288 -10.70 -17.24 -15.41
CA PHE A 288 -9.25 -17.20 -15.62
C PHE A 288 -8.50 -17.82 -14.45
N GLN A 289 -7.41 -18.52 -14.76
CA GLN A 289 -6.42 -18.92 -13.77
C GLN A 289 -5.50 -17.72 -13.48
N LEU A 290 -5.61 -17.16 -12.28
CA LEU A 290 -4.86 -15.97 -11.87
C LEU A 290 -3.79 -16.32 -10.84
N ARG A 291 -2.71 -15.55 -10.87
CA ARG A 291 -1.57 -15.67 -9.95
C ARG A 291 -1.56 -14.51 -8.96
N GLN A 292 -0.83 -14.70 -7.87
CA GLN A 292 -0.56 -13.62 -6.92
C GLN A 292 0.14 -12.47 -7.66
N GLY A 293 -0.30 -11.24 -7.38
CA GLY A 293 0.22 -10.03 -8.03
C GLY A 293 -0.35 -9.76 -9.41
N ASP A 294 -1.22 -10.61 -9.97
CA ASP A 294 -1.99 -10.26 -11.16
C ASP A 294 -2.89 -9.06 -10.83
N GLU A 295 -2.85 -8.03 -11.67
CA GLU A 295 -3.67 -6.83 -11.56
C GLU A 295 -4.70 -6.79 -12.70
N LEU A 296 -5.97 -6.81 -12.36
CA LEU A 296 -7.08 -6.79 -13.32
C LEU A 296 -7.64 -5.37 -13.45
N PHE A 297 -7.98 -4.96 -14.66
CA PHE A 297 -8.51 -3.62 -14.93
C PHE A 297 -9.29 -3.57 -16.25
N VAL A 298 -10.07 -2.50 -16.41
CA VAL A 298 -10.92 -2.28 -17.58
C VAL A 298 -10.36 -1.17 -18.44
N LYS A 299 -10.33 -1.39 -19.75
CA LYS A 299 -10.07 -0.36 -20.76
C LYS A 299 -11.28 -0.17 -21.66
N VAL A 300 -11.44 1.03 -22.18
CA VAL A 300 -12.50 1.38 -23.16
C VAL A 300 -11.94 2.16 -24.34
N SER A 301 -12.67 2.23 -25.45
CA SER A 301 -12.27 3.08 -26.59
C SER A 301 -12.52 4.57 -26.38
N ASN A 302 -13.44 4.96 -25.50
CA ASN A 302 -13.75 6.36 -25.22
C ASN A 302 -14.39 6.55 -23.84
N LEU A 303 -13.67 7.21 -22.92
CA LEU A 303 -14.15 7.52 -21.56
C LEU A 303 -15.27 8.56 -21.55
N SER A 304 -15.30 9.49 -22.52
CA SER A 304 -16.28 10.57 -22.58
C SER A 304 -17.69 10.08 -22.87
N LEU A 305 -17.82 8.90 -23.50
CA LEU A 305 -19.11 8.30 -23.84
C LEU A 305 -19.64 7.35 -22.76
N ILE A 306 -18.89 7.02 -21.72
CA ILE A 306 -19.39 6.15 -20.64
C ILE A 306 -20.59 6.83 -19.94
N VAL A 307 -21.62 6.09 -19.57
CA VAL A 307 -22.78 6.60 -18.81
C VAL A 307 -22.35 7.02 -17.41
N ARG A 308 -22.87 8.14 -16.87
CA ARG A 308 -22.46 8.67 -15.55
C ARG A 308 -23.01 7.90 -14.35
N ASP A 309 -24.06 7.11 -14.55
CA ASP A 309 -24.65 6.30 -13.49
C ASP A 309 -23.67 5.22 -13.02
N PRO A 310 -23.22 5.25 -11.75
CA PRO A 310 -22.34 4.23 -11.18
C PRO A 310 -22.87 2.80 -11.32
N LYS A 311 -24.20 2.62 -11.30
CA LYS A 311 -24.82 1.28 -11.32
C LYS A 311 -24.84 0.66 -12.71
N GLN A 312 -24.64 1.46 -13.75
CA GLN A 312 -24.59 0.98 -15.13
C GLN A 312 -23.20 0.54 -15.58
N ASN A 313 -22.18 0.82 -14.77
CA ASN A 313 -20.78 0.49 -15.03
C ASN A 313 -20.19 -0.15 -13.80
N TYR A 314 -19.79 -1.42 -13.88
CA TYR A 314 -19.24 -2.13 -12.74
C TYR A 314 -18.21 -3.15 -13.19
N PHE A 315 -17.30 -3.49 -12.30
CA PHE A 315 -16.19 -4.40 -12.55
C PHE A 315 -15.94 -5.21 -11.30
N GLY A 316 -15.81 -6.53 -11.42
CA GLY A 316 -15.67 -7.38 -10.27
C GLY A 316 -15.03 -8.72 -10.57
N VAL A 317 -14.77 -9.43 -9.48
CA VAL A 317 -14.15 -10.75 -9.50
C VAL A 317 -14.58 -11.55 -8.29
N PHE A 318 -14.67 -12.87 -8.41
CA PHE A 318 -14.72 -13.77 -7.25
C PHE A 318 -13.99 -15.07 -7.53
N LYS A 319 -13.42 -15.66 -6.47
CA LYS A 319 -12.73 -16.95 -6.53
C LYS A 319 -13.74 -18.09 -6.53
N LEU A 320 -13.52 -19.09 -7.40
CA LEU A 320 -14.37 -20.28 -7.55
C LEU A 320 -14.06 -21.36 -6.50
#